data_AF-A0A952P9M2-F1
#
_entry.id   AF-A0A952P9M2-F1
#
_cell.length_a   1.000
_cell.length_b   1.000
_cell.length_c   1.000
_cell.angle_alpha   90.00
_cell.angle_beta   90.00
_cell.angle_gamma   90.00
#
_symmetry.space_group_name_H-M   'P 1'
#
loop_
_entity.id
_entity.type
_entity.pdbx_description
1 polymer ?
#
loop_
_entity_poly.entity_id
_entity_poly.type
_entity_poly.pdbx_seq_one_letter_code
_entity_poly.pdbx_strand_id
1 'polypeptide(L)'
;MSIYSYPSNIFAGNTSNSYFLEVQKSGKFEVWFLLGAFLSAIIYSAIRKEFKPILIHDNWSKMKNNSNISRVVWSFIGGFLLLFGARLAGGCTSGHVISGGLQFAVSSYIFAIFVFVSFLSVGRLYYKNS
;
A
#
# COMPACT_ATOMS: atom_id res chain seq x y z
N MET A 1 8.92 -10.22 -17.95
CA MET A 1 10.37 -10.20 -17.64
C MET A 1 10.51 -10.28 -16.11
N SER A 2 10.51 -11.49 -15.55
CA SER A 2 10.61 -11.70 -14.10
C SER A 2 12.08 -11.68 -13.69
N ILE A 3 12.60 -10.50 -13.36
CA ILE A 3 13.92 -10.31 -12.76
C ILE A 3 13.71 -9.97 -11.29
N TYR A 4 13.27 -10.94 -10.49
CA TYR A 4 13.41 -10.85 -9.05
C TYR A 4 14.61 -11.70 -8.67
N SER A 5 15.78 -11.08 -8.70
CA SER A 5 17.02 -11.66 -8.17
C SER A 5 16.90 -11.73 -6.66
N TYR A 6 16.19 -12.74 -6.15
CA TYR A 6 16.32 -13.15 -4.77
C TYR A 6 17.74 -13.70 -4.59
N PRO A 7 18.53 -13.19 -3.64
CA PRO A 7 19.88 -13.70 -3.40
C PRO A 7 19.86 -15.21 -3.11
N SER A 8 18.79 -15.72 -2.49
CA SER A 8 18.55 -17.15 -2.28
C SER A 8 18.55 -17.98 -3.57
N ASN A 9 18.07 -17.44 -4.70
CA ASN A 9 18.08 -18.15 -5.98
C ASN A 9 19.46 -18.21 -6.64
N ILE A 10 20.33 -17.22 -6.37
CA ILE A 10 21.72 -17.19 -6.85
C ILE A 10 22.55 -18.24 -6.11
N PHE A 11 22.30 -18.44 -4.81
CA PHE A 11 22.98 -19.47 -4.01
C PHE A 11 22.41 -20.89 -4.21
N ALA A 12 21.13 -21.03 -4.58
CA ALA A 12 20.46 -22.33 -4.67
C ALA A 12 20.44 -22.95 -6.09
N GLY A 13 20.86 -22.24 -7.13
CA GLY A 13 20.98 -22.79 -8.50
C GLY A 13 19.68 -23.33 -9.12
N ASN A 14 18.51 -22.99 -8.59
CA ASN A 14 17.24 -23.66 -8.90
C ASN A 14 16.26 -22.70 -9.59
N THR A 15 16.58 -22.32 -10.83
CA THR A 15 15.80 -21.38 -11.65
C THR A 15 14.71 -22.02 -12.52
N SER A 16 14.45 -23.33 -12.38
CA SER A 16 13.55 -24.10 -13.25
C SER A 16 12.43 -24.83 -12.50
N ASN A 17 11.85 -24.22 -11.46
CA ASN A 17 10.75 -24.83 -10.70
C ASN A 17 9.38 -24.30 -11.16
N SER A 18 8.48 -25.21 -11.54
CA SER A 18 7.11 -24.95 -12.02
C SER A 18 6.21 -24.25 -10.98
N TYR A 19 6.58 -24.28 -9.70
CA TYR A 19 5.85 -23.64 -8.60
C TYR A 19 5.66 -22.12 -8.77
N PHE A 20 6.61 -21.41 -9.39
CA PHE A 20 6.51 -19.96 -9.55
C PHE A 20 5.38 -19.55 -10.50
N LEU A 21 5.02 -20.41 -11.46
CA LEU A 21 3.91 -20.17 -12.39
C LEU A 21 2.55 -20.40 -11.72
N GLU A 22 2.49 -21.26 -10.70
CA GLU A 22 1.26 -21.60 -9.99
C GLU A 22 0.91 -20.57 -8.90
N VAL A 23 1.93 -20.01 -8.22
CA VAL A 23 1.77 -18.91 -7.25
C VAL A 23 1.39 -17.59 -7.95
N GLN A 24 1.72 -17.42 -9.24
CA GLN A 24 1.37 -16.24 -10.03
C GLN A 24 -0.10 -16.18 -10.46
N LYS A 25 -0.91 -17.22 -10.18
CA LYS A 25 -2.32 -17.27 -10.59
C LYS A 25 -3.17 -16.31 -9.75
N SER A 26 -3.20 -15.07 -10.21
CA SER A 26 -3.94 -13.96 -9.59
C SER A 26 -5.45 -14.19 -9.64
N GLY A 27 -6.11 -13.84 -8.53
CA GLY A 27 -7.52 -13.44 -8.56
C GLY A 27 -8.38 -13.96 -7.43
N LYS A 28 -8.27 -15.24 -7.06
CA LYS A 28 -9.25 -15.84 -6.12
C LYS A 28 -8.93 -15.57 -4.65
N PHE A 29 -7.69 -15.83 -4.23
CA PHE A 29 -7.28 -15.66 -2.83
C PHE A 29 -7.22 -14.18 -2.43
N GLU A 30 -6.70 -13.32 -3.30
CA GLU A 30 -6.54 -11.89 -2.99
C GLU A 30 -7.89 -11.19 -2.75
N VAL A 31 -8.92 -11.56 -3.52
CA VAL A 31 -10.29 -11.07 -3.31
C VAL A 31 -10.88 -11.58 -2.00
N TRP A 32 -10.70 -12.87 -1.68
CA TRP A 32 -11.18 -13.43 -0.41
C TRP A 32 -10.47 -12.83 0.80
N PHE A 33 -9.17 -12.56 0.66
CA PHE A 33 -8.37 -11.86 1.66
C PHE A 33 -8.87 -10.42 1.86
N LEU A 34 -9.10 -9.67 0.78
CA LEU A 34 -9.65 -8.30 0.87
C LEU A 34 -11.03 -8.28 1.54
N LEU A 35 -11.91 -9.22 1.16
CA LEU A 35 -13.23 -9.35 1.79
C LEU A 35 -13.13 -9.70 3.27
N GLY A 36 -12.25 -10.65 3.64
CA GLY A 36 -12.02 -11.00 5.04
C GLY A 36 -11.46 -9.84 5.86
N ALA A 37 -10.50 -9.08 5.32
CA ALA A 37 -9.96 -7.89 5.95
C ALA A 37 -11.04 -6.80 6.15
N PHE A 38 -11.90 -6.61 5.14
CA PHE A 38 -13.01 -5.66 5.22
C PHE A 38 -14.07 -6.08 6.26
N LEU A 39 -14.52 -7.34 6.23
CA LEU A 39 -15.48 -7.86 7.21
C LEU A 39 -14.92 -7.83 8.63
N SER A 40 -13.65 -8.22 8.82
CA SER A 40 -13.03 -8.21 10.14
C SER A 40 -12.93 -6.80 10.72
N ALA A 41 -12.62 -5.78 9.90
CA ALA A 41 -12.64 -4.39 10.34
C ALA A 41 -14.04 -3.94 10.80
N ILE A 42 -15.11 -4.34 10.08
CA ILE A 42 -16.49 -4.05 10.47
C ILE A 42 -16.86 -4.74 11.79
N ILE A 43 -16.59 -6.05 11.89
CA ILE A 43 -16.83 -6.83 13.12
C ILE A 43 -16.09 -6.21 14.30
N TYR A 44 -14.81 -5.88 14.12
CA TYR A 44 -13.98 -5.33 15.18
C TYR A 44 -14.46 -3.95 15.64
N SER A 45 -14.83 -3.10 14.68
CA SER A 45 -15.40 -1.78 14.99
C SER A 45 -16.76 -1.88 15.67
N ALA A 46 -17.59 -2.86 15.30
CA ALA A 46 -18.86 -3.13 15.96
C ALA A 46 -18.68 -3.64 17.41
N ILE A 47 -17.72 -4.54 17.65
CA ILE A 47 -17.39 -5.03 19.01
C ILE A 47 -16.88 -3.88 19.89
N ARG A 48 -16.01 -3.02 19.35
CA ARG A 48 -15.48 -1.85 20.07
C ARG A 48 -16.55 -0.78 20.32
N LYS A 49 -17.70 -0.80 19.64
CA LYS A 49 -18.72 0.27 19.64
C LYS A 49 -18.15 1.67 19.33
N GLU A 50 -17.03 1.71 18.64
CA GLU A 50 -16.32 2.95 18.27
C GLU A 50 -16.61 3.37 16.83
N PHE A 51 -17.74 2.94 16.28
CA PHE A 51 -18.17 3.31 14.93
C PHE A 51 -18.53 4.80 14.89
N LYS A 52 -17.51 5.65 14.80
CA LYS A 52 -17.62 7.11 14.69
C LYS A 52 -17.29 7.47 13.24
N PRO A 53 -18.30 7.68 12.37
CA PRO A 53 -18.08 8.19 11.02
C PRO A 53 -17.60 9.65 11.09
N ILE A 54 -16.28 9.82 11.27
CA ILE A 54 -15.66 11.14 11.42
C ILE A 54 -15.28 11.66 10.02
N LEU A 55 -16.19 12.45 9.44
CA LEU A 55 -16.01 13.09 8.14
C LEU A 55 -15.00 14.24 8.14
N ILE A 56 -14.57 14.73 9.31
CA ILE A 56 -13.48 15.70 9.45
C ILE A 56 -12.62 15.27 10.63
N HIS A 57 -11.38 14.85 10.37
CA HIS A 57 -10.42 14.60 11.44
C HIS A 57 -9.93 15.94 11.99
N ASP A 58 -9.84 16.10 13.32
CA ASP A 58 -9.52 17.38 13.99
C ASP A 58 -8.28 18.08 13.40
N ASN A 59 -7.28 17.30 12.97
CA ASN A 59 -6.07 17.85 12.36
C ASN A 59 -6.32 18.56 11.01
N TRP A 60 -7.34 18.18 10.24
CA TRP A 60 -7.69 18.84 8.98
C TRP A 60 -8.38 20.20 9.23
N SER A 61 -9.27 20.22 10.23
CA SER A 61 -9.96 21.45 10.65
C SER A 61 -8.96 22.48 11.21
N LYS A 62 -7.98 22.02 11.99
CA LYS A 62 -6.93 22.88 12.59
C LYS A 62 -5.93 23.43 11.57
N MET A 63 -5.59 22.69 10.52
CA MET A 63 -4.47 23.07 9.64
C MET A 63 -4.87 23.72 8.31
N LYS A 64 -6.08 23.50 7.76
CA LYS A 64 -6.35 23.94 6.37
C LYS A 64 -7.71 24.59 6.14
N ASN A 65 -8.83 23.91 6.43
CA ASN A 65 -10.18 24.49 6.29
C ASN A 65 -11.27 23.55 6.84
N ASN A 66 -12.40 24.10 7.28
CA ASN A 66 -13.59 23.40 7.79
C ASN A 66 -14.57 22.95 6.67
N SER A 67 -14.12 22.92 5.41
CA SER A 67 -14.99 22.56 4.27
C SER A 67 -14.94 21.06 3.94
N ASN A 68 -16.09 20.38 4.05
CA ASN A 68 -16.25 18.94 3.76
C ASN A 68 -15.84 18.56 2.33
N ILE A 69 -16.18 19.41 1.35
CA ILE A 69 -15.99 19.14 -0.08
C ILE A 69 -14.51 19.10 -0.45
N SER A 70 -13.70 20.02 0.09
CA SER A 70 -12.26 20.06 -0.18
C SER A 70 -11.57 18.75 0.26
N ARG A 71 -11.92 18.22 1.44
CA ARG A 71 -11.33 16.97 1.95
C ARG A 71 -11.64 15.77 1.05
N VAL A 72 -12.87 15.65 0.58
CA VAL A 72 -13.29 14.55 -0.29
C VAL A 72 -12.51 14.61 -1.62
N VAL A 73 -12.39 15.79 -2.22
CA VAL A 73 -11.64 15.98 -3.47
C VAL A 73 -10.16 15.60 -3.29
N TRP A 74 -9.50 16.08 -2.23
CA TRP A 74 -8.11 15.74 -1.94
C TRP A 74 -7.91 14.25 -1.66
N SER A 75 -8.85 13.61 -0.96
CA SER A 75 -8.78 12.17 -0.66
C SER A 75 -8.96 11.33 -1.93
N PHE A 76 -9.84 11.75 -2.84
CA PHE A 76 -10.05 11.09 -4.13
C PHE A 76 -8.83 11.24 -5.05
N ILE A 77 -8.28 12.45 -5.17
CA ILE A 77 -7.04 12.70 -5.93
C ILE A 77 -5.88 11.86 -5.38
N GLY A 78 -5.70 11.84 -4.05
CA GLY A 78 -4.66 11.05 -3.40
C GLY A 78 -4.83 9.55 -3.65
N GLY A 79 -6.05 9.04 -3.52
CA GLY A 79 -6.37 7.64 -3.82
C GLY A 79 -6.10 7.26 -5.28
N PHE A 80 -6.47 8.13 -6.22
CA PHE A 80 -6.22 7.92 -7.65
C PHE A 80 -4.72 7.88 -7.96
N LEU A 81 -3.93 8.82 -7.42
CA LEU A 81 -2.47 8.82 -7.59
C LEU A 81 -1.82 7.57 -7.00
N LEU A 82 -2.28 7.11 -5.83
CA LEU A 82 -1.78 5.88 -5.20
C LEU A 82 -2.08 4.65 -6.06
N LEU A 83 -3.30 4.53 -6.60
CA LEU A 83 -3.69 3.43 -7.46
C LEU A 83 -2.88 3.42 -8.76
N PHE A 84 -2.73 4.58 -9.38
CA PHE A 84 -1.94 4.77 -10.58
C PHE A 84 -0.47 4.40 -10.35
N GLY A 85 0.14 4.90 -9.26
CA GLY A 85 1.50 4.57 -8.87
C GLY A 85 1.72 3.08 -8.59
N ALA A 86 0.80 2.43 -7.87
CA ALA A 86 0.86 0.99 -7.62
C ALA A 86 0.79 0.18 -8.91
N ARG A 87 0.00 0.64 -9.90
CA ARG A 87 -0.09 -0.03 -11.20
C ARG A 87 1.19 0.15 -12.02
N LEU A 88 1.78 1.34 -12.03
CA LEU A 88 3.06 1.61 -12.70
C LEU A 88 4.21 0.80 -12.10
N ALA A 89 4.25 0.66 -10.77
CA ALA A 89 5.25 -0.14 -10.07
C ALA A 89 5.05 -1.66 -10.25
N GLY A 90 3.91 -2.09 -10.78
CA GLY A 90 3.59 -3.51 -10.94
C GLY A 90 3.34 -4.24 -9.61
N GLY A 91 3.05 -3.51 -8.52
CA GLY A 91 2.86 -4.09 -7.19
C GLY A 91 2.39 -3.08 -6.15
N CYS A 92 1.82 -3.59 -5.06
CA CYS A 92 1.41 -2.80 -3.90
C CYS A 92 2.51 -2.75 -2.83
N THR A 93 2.39 -1.81 -1.88
CA THR A 93 3.30 -1.72 -0.73
C THR A 93 3.33 -3.00 0.10
N SER A 94 2.20 -3.67 0.27
CA SER A 94 2.11 -4.96 0.98
C SER A 94 2.91 -6.08 0.29
N GLY A 95 2.93 -6.12 -1.04
CA GLY A 95 3.71 -7.12 -1.79
C GLY A 95 5.19 -6.76 -1.87
N HIS A 96 5.51 -5.54 -2.30
CA HIS A 96 6.88 -5.12 -2.56
C HIS A 96 7.67 -4.79 -1.29
N VAL A 97 7.05 -4.19 -0.28
CA VAL A 97 7.75 -3.72 0.93
C VAL A 97 7.69 -4.76 2.05
N ILE A 98 6.51 -5.31 2.36
CA ILE A 98 6.36 -6.24 3.50
C ILE A 98 6.87 -7.63 3.14
N SER A 99 6.31 -8.27 2.11
CA SER A 99 6.71 -9.63 1.72
C SER A 99 8.13 -9.67 1.12
N GLY A 100 8.44 -8.74 0.21
CA GLY A 100 9.77 -8.67 -0.40
C GLY A 100 10.87 -8.12 0.52
N GLY A 101 10.52 -7.29 1.51
CA GLY A 101 11.46 -6.83 2.55
C GLY A 101 11.89 -7.97 3.49
N LEU A 102 10.96 -8.85 3.88
CA LEU A 102 11.26 -10.05 4.67
C LEU A 102 12.22 -11.01 3.95
N GLN A 103 12.20 -11.02 2.62
CA GLN A 103 13.07 -11.84 1.77
C GLN A 103 14.42 -11.18 1.47
N PHE A 104 14.70 -10.00 2.03
CA PHE A 104 15.87 -9.17 1.72
C PHE A 104 16.06 -8.95 0.21
N ALA A 105 14.97 -8.83 -0.55
CA ALA A 105 15.05 -8.59 -1.98
C ALA A 105 15.56 -7.17 -2.26
N VAL A 106 16.59 -7.04 -3.09
CA VAL A 106 17.21 -5.73 -3.41
C VAL A 106 16.21 -4.78 -4.07
N SER A 107 15.30 -5.32 -4.91
CA SER A 107 14.21 -4.58 -5.54
C SER A 107 13.21 -4.01 -4.52
N SER A 108 13.00 -4.69 -3.39
CA SER A 108 12.11 -4.24 -2.33
C SER A 108 12.70 -3.07 -1.56
N TYR A 109 14.00 -3.09 -1.28
CA TYR A 109 14.68 -1.98 -0.64
C TYR A 109 14.71 -0.73 -1.52
N ILE A 110 15.01 -0.88 -2.81
CA ILE A 110 15.03 0.27 -3.72
C ILE A 110 13.63 0.91 -3.80
N PHE A 111 12.58 0.09 -3.96
CA PHE A 111 11.20 0.56 -3.99
C PHE A 111 10.81 1.23 -2.66
N ALA A 112 11.15 0.64 -1.53
CA ALA A 112 10.86 1.19 -0.21
C ALA A 112 11.52 2.57 0.00
N ILE A 113 12.78 2.75 -0.43
CA ILE A 113 13.48 4.04 -0.34
C ILE A 113 12.75 5.10 -1.16
N PHE A 114 12.40 4.82 -2.42
CA PHE A 114 11.69 5.78 -3.27
C PHE A 114 10.31 6.15 -2.71
N VAL A 115 9.56 5.17 -2.21
CA VAL A 115 8.25 5.42 -1.57
C VAL A 115 8.43 6.29 -0.32
N PHE A 116 9.43 6.00 0.51
CA PHE A 116 9.69 6.74 1.75
C PHE A 116 10.13 8.18 1.50
N VAL A 117 11.04 8.39 0.55
CA VAL A 117 11.49 9.74 0.14
C VAL A 117 10.32 10.53 -0.44
N SER A 118 9.49 9.90 -1.28
CA SER A 118 8.30 10.56 -1.85
C SER A 118 7.31 10.94 -0.75
N PHE A 119 7.06 10.05 0.21
CA PHE A 119 6.18 10.31 1.34
C PHE A 119 6.67 11.50 2.19
N LEU A 120 7.95 11.52 2.56
CA LEU A 120 8.55 12.62 3.31
C LEU A 120 8.50 13.95 2.53
N SER A 121 8.80 13.90 1.23
CA SER A 121 8.82 15.08 0.36
C SER A 121 7.42 15.67 0.21
N VAL A 122 6.41 14.82 -0.08
CA VAL A 122 5.01 15.24 -0.19
C VAL A 122 4.48 15.74 1.14
N GLY A 123 4.77 15.04 2.25
CA GLY A 123 4.40 15.48 3.59
C GLY A 123 4.97 16.86 3.91
N ARG A 124 6.27 17.07 3.65
CA ARG A 124 6.91 18.37 3.86
C ARG A 124 6.30 19.44 2.97
N LEU A 125 6.06 19.19 1.68
CA LEU A 125 5.44 20.17 0.79
C LEU A 125 4.00 20.50 1.21
N TYR A 126 3.23 19.50 1.62
CA TYR A 126 1.82 19.67 1.98
C TYR A 126 1.65 20.44 3.29
N TYR A 127 2.52 20.22 4.27
CA TYR A 127 2.46 20.87 5.58
C TYR A 127 3.29 22.16 5.69
N LYS A 128 4.22 22.44 4.76
CA LYS A 128 5.06 23.67 4.82
C LYS A 128 4.27 24.97 4.60
N ASN A 129 3.09 24.89 3.97
CA ASN A 129 2.27 26.05 3.59
C ASN A 129 1.03 26.25 4.49
N SER A 130 0.99 25.62 5.67
CA SER A 130 -0.04 25.79 6.71
C SER A 130 0.56 26.44 7.95
#